data_AF-A0A1F5DS74-F1
#
_entry.id   AF-A0A1F5DS74-F1
#
_cell.length_a   1.000
_cell.length_b   1.000
_cell.length_c   1.000
_cell.angle_alpha   90.00
_cell.angle_beta   90.00
_cell.angle_gamma   90.00
#
_symmetry.space_group_name_H-M   'P 1'
#
loop_
_entity.id
_entity.type
_entity.pdbx_description
1 polymer ?
#
loop_
_entity_poly.entity_id
_entity_poly.type
_entity_poly.pdbx_seq_one_letter_code
_entity_poly.pdbx_strand_id
1 'polypeptide(L)'
;MSAKLTNLLRSRVRFSLADGATELMDPPLYPFGSDSLPILCDSLVEEPRPHEAYESGFRSLVFEQQGSWLKAKGVGIAHGGSRPILRGGDILTYFLNEVDIGGGRLIWGFSTIEEARRELEMTREARSLGCPAPTPVGLGVYREVRVIDFKDRSELFQALASTSRQELLERFAAARRVEAACVFLSQSTDVRVDEILYGFLHPGLNRLLDAREARDFLRWLGSNCGRSLRAHHDSGLLHGTTPKGGGYMTNAHSANHLVDEDGTYTTDYQMAQRRGDKELRNMEAFFLASLMNPLPGASEAAASYFGQPKPLVYSLTADGASPFFGDRFFQPSGQLEEYAEAFVDGVAHGYRKREALHLEREKRREALLVAAACKKELFHQLDLPPSMQRGVEQVRRRVAALKLTAVDVKASTARVEADLA
;
A
#
# COMPACT_ATOMS: atom_id res chain seq x y z
N MET A 1 -19.16 7.28 -2.98
CA MET A 1 -17.95 7.85 -2.35
C MET A 1 -16.70 7.11 -2.81
N SER A 2 -16.60 5.80 -2.57
CA SER A 2 -15.45 4.95 -2.96
C SER A 2 -14.94 5.14 -4.40
N ALA A 3 -15.84 5.29 -5.39
CA ALA A 3 -15.46 5.59 -6.78
C ALA A 3 -14.80 6.97 -6.97
N LYS A 4 -15.29 8.04 -6.31
CA LYS A 4 -14.67 9.38 -6.38
C LYS A 4 -13.29 9.37 -5.74
N LEU A 5 -13.14 8.72 -4.58
CA LEU A 5 -11.84 8.56 -3.92
C LEU A 5 -10.85 7.78 -4.80
N THR A 6 -11.29 6.67 -5.39
CA THR A 6 -10.46 5.87 -6.29
C THR A 6 -10.03 6.68 -7.52
N ASN A 7 -10.93 7.47 -8.12
CA ASN A 7 -10.60 8.35 -9.24
C ASN A 7 -9.59 9.44 -8.90
N LEU A 8 -9.60 9.96 -7.67
CA LEU A 8 -8.63 10.96 -7.22
C LEU A 8 -7.24 10.34 -7.02
N LEU A 9 -7.17 9.09 -6.56
CA LEU A 9 -5.95 8.48 -6.04
C LEU A 9 -5.36 7.39 -6.94
N ARG A 10 -6.05 6.98 -7.99
CA ARG A 10 -5.62 5.88 -8.87
C ARG A 10 -5.65 6.33 -10.32
N SER A 11 -4.70 5.81 -11.08
CA SER A 11 -4.64 5.99 -12.53
C SER A 11 -5.20 4.76 -13.22
N ARG A 12 -5.89 4.95 -14.33
CA ARG A 12 -6.31 3.84 -15.17
C ARG A 12 -5.14 3.33 -16.00
N VAL A 13 -5.05 2.01 -16.11
CA VAL A 13 -4.03 1.31 -16.89
C VAL A 13 -4.71 0.23 -17.72
N ARG A 14 -4.11 -0.05 -18.88
CA ARG A 14 -4.51 -1.16 -19.73
C ARG A 14 -3.88 -2.44 -19.23
N PHE A 15 -4.61 -3.54 -19.33
CA PHE A 15 -4.13 -4.88 -19.01
C PHE A 15 -4.68 -5.89 -20.02
N SER A 16 -3.99 -7.02 -20.08
CA SER A 16 -4.32 -8.16 -20.94
C SER A 16 -4.89 -9.30 -20.12
N LEU A 17 -5.51 -10.27 -20.77
CA LEU A 17 -5.82 -11.57 -20.16
C LEU A 17 -4.85 -12.62 -20.70
N ALA A 18 -4.24 -13.38 -19.80
CA ALA A 18 -3.36 -14.49 -20.13
C ALA A 18 -3.99 -15.82 -19.68
N ASP A 19 -3.64 -16.89 -20.38
CA ASP A 19 -4.05 -18.24 -20.01
C ASP A 19 -3.49 -18.60 -18.63
N GLY A 20 -4.33 -19.22 -17.81
CA GLY A 20 -3.96 -19.65 -16.47
C GLY A 20 -5.01 -20.55 -15.84
N ALA A 21 -4.86 -20.83 -14.56
CA ALA A 21 -5.86 -21.54 -13.78
C ALA A 21 -6.26 -20.73 -12.56
N THR A 22 -7.54 -20.79 -12.19
CA THR A 22 -8.03 -20.16 -10.96
C THR A 22 -8.44 -21.23 -9.94
N GLU A 23 -8.14 -20.97 -8.66
CA GLU A 23 -8.74 -21.68 -7.52
C GLU A 23 -9.62 -20.66 -6.78
N LEU A 24 -10.89 -20.59 -7.18
CA LEU A 24 -11.84 -19.59 -6.66
C LEU A 24 -12.60 -20.12 -5.44
N MET A 25 -12.61 -19.31 -4.39
CA MET A 25 -13.40 -19.52 -3.18
C MET A 25 -14.79 -18.89 -3.32
N ASP A 26 -14.89 -17.78 -4.04
CA ASP A 26 -16.13 -17.06 -4.34
C ASP A 26 -16.20 -16.72 -5.84
N PRO A 27 -16.59 -17.68 -6.71
CA PRO A 27 -16.57 -17.50 -8.16
C PRO A 27 -17.37 -16.30 -8.69
N PRO A 28 -18.56 -15.96 -8.15
CA PRO A 28 -19.31 -14.78 -8.58
C PRO A 28 -18.56 -13.43 -8.49
N LEU A 29 -17.57 -13.33 -7.61
CA LEU A 29 -16.75 -12.12 -7.45
C LEU A 29 -15.61 -12.04 -8.46
N TYR A 30 -15.36 -13.08 -9.25
CA TYR A 30 -14.34 -13.09 -10.29
C TYR A 30 -14.98 -12.79 -11.67
N PRO A 31 -14.62 -11.67 -12.34
CA PRO A 31 -15.33 -11.22 -13.54
C PRO A 31 -14.83 -11.86 -14.84
N PHE A 32 -13.84 -12.75 -14.78
CA PHE A 32 -13.22 -13.37 -15.95
C PHE A 32 -13.51 -14.88 -16.01
N GLY A 33 -13.15 -15.53 -17.13
CA GLY A 33 -13.20 -16.98 -17.25
C GLY A 33 -12.26 -17.68 -16.27
N SER A 34 -12.60 -18.88 -15.79
CA SER A 34 -11.79 -19.63 -14.82
C SER A 34 -10.38 -20.00 -15.30
N ASP A 35 -10.15 -19.89 -16.61
CA ASP A 35 -8.91 -20.14 -17.34
C ASP A 35 -8.19 -18.85 -17.79
N SER A 36 -8.72 -17.68 -17.43
CA SER A 36 -8.23 -16.38 -17.89
C SER A 36 -7.80 -15.55 -16.70
N LEU A 37 -6.55 -15.08 -16.67
CA LEU A 37 -5.98 -14.28 -15.58
C LEU A 37 -5.59 -12.88 -16.06
N PRO A 38 -5.87 -11.81 -15.30
CA PRO A 38 -5.40 -10.47 -15.64
C PRO A 38 -3.87 -10.40 -15.58
N ILE A 39 -3.25 -9.70 -16.53
CA ILE A 39 -1.81 -9.46 -16.55
C ILE A 39 -1.45 -8.02 -16.97
N LEU A 40 -0.58 -7.40 -16.19
CA LEU A 40 0.10 -6.13 -16.44
C LEU A 40 1.46 -6.41 -17.07
N CYS A 41 1.54 -6.31 -18.39
CA CYS A 41 2.75 -6.61 -19.15
C CYS A 41 2.93 -5.64 -20.31
N ASP A 42 4.10 -5.69 -20.92
CA ASP A 42 4.35 -5.20 -22.26
C ASP A 42 3.91 -6.28 -23.26
N SER A 43 2.75 -6.10 -23.90
CA SER A 43 2.23 -7.04 -24.89
C SER A 43 2.84 -6.75 -26.26
N LEU A 44 3.43 -7.77 -26.88
CA LEU A 44 3.93 -7.70 -28.25
C LEU A 44 2.84 -7.93 -29.31
N VAL A 45 1.60 -8.18 -28.88
CA VAL A 45 0.43 -8.36 -29.75
C VAL A 45 -0.61 -7.32 -29.38
N GLU A 46 -1.08 -6.56 -30.37
CA GLU A 46 -2.19 -5.64 -30.18
C GLU A 46 -3.48 -6.42 -29.93
N GLU A 47 -4.07 -6.25 -28.75
CA GLU A 47 -5.41 -6.74 -28.47
C GLU A 47 -6.45 -5.80 -29.11
N PRO A 48 -7.47 -6.33 -29.81
CA PRO A 48 -8.49 -5.51 -30.46
C PRO A 48 -9.30 -4.64 -29.48
N ARG A 49 -9.39 -5.06 -28.21
CA ARG A 49 -10.06 -4.34 -27.12
C ARG A 49 -9.31 -4.54 -25.80
N PRO A 50 -8.37 -3.66 -25.45
CA PRO A 50 -7.65 -3.77 -24.18
C PRO A 50 -8.61 -3.54 -23.02
N HIS A 51 -8.47 -4.33 -21.96
CA HIS A 51 -9.22 -4.11 -20.72
C HIS A 51 -8.61 -2.93 -19.94
N GLU A 52 -9.44 -2.20 -19.21
CA GLU A 52 -9.00 -1.09 -18.35
C GLU A 52 -9.35 -1.34 -16.88
N ALA A 53 -8.43 -0.95 -16.00
CA ALA A 53 -8.56 -1.07 -14.56
C ALA A 53 -7.77 0.03 -13.86
N TYR A 54 -7.97 0.20 -12.56
CA TYR A 54 -7.17 1.11 -11.77
C TYR A 54 -5.89 0.41 -11.29
N GLU A 55 -4.75 1.06 -11.47
CA GLU A 55 -3.49 0.60 -10.90
C GLU A 55 -3.50 0.77 -9.38
N SER A 56 -3.21 -0.32 -8.65
CA SER A 56 -3.04 -0.30 -7.19
C SER A 56 -1.64 -0.77 -6.82
N GLY A 57 -0.83 0.15 -6.30
CA GLY A 57 0.58 -0.10 -6.07
C GLY A 57 1.30 -0.47 -7.38
N PHE A 58 2.49 -1.06 -7.27
CA PHE A 58 3.32 -1.30 -8.46
C PHE A 58 2.99 -2.59 -9.23
N ARG A 59 2.20 -3.48 -8.64
CA ARG A 59 1.97 -4.85 -9.18
C ARG A 59 0.54 -5.36 -9.01
N SER A 60 -0.44 -4.46 -8.93
CA SER A 60 -1.82 -4.86 -8.67
C SER A 60 -2.81 -4.01 -9.46
N LEU A 61 -3.97 -4.59 -9.70
CA LEU A 61 -5.12 -3.95 -10.32
C LEU A 61 -6.28 -3.93 -9.34
N VAL A 62 -7.13 -2.92 -9.45
CA VAL A 62 -8.44 -2.89 -8.80
C VAL A 62 -9.54 -2.55 -9.80
N PHE A 63 -10.65 -3.27 -9.68
CA PHE A 63 -11.84 -3.14 -10.52
C PHE A 63 -13.06 -3.05 -9.64
N GLU A 64 -14.05 -2.25 -10.05
CA GLU A 64 -15.35 -2.25 -9.39
C GLU A 64 -16.11 -3.52 -9.79
N GLN A 65 -16.58 -4.28 -8.80
CA GLN A 65 -17.31 -5.53 -8.99
C GLN A 65 -18.40 -5.66 -7.91
N GLN A 66 -19.66 -5.72 -8.35
CA GLN A 66 -20.84 -5.92 -7.49
C GLN A 66 -20.90 -4.97 -6.29
N GLY A 67 -20.58 -3.68 -6.48
CA GLY A 67 -20.58 -2.67 -5.42
C GLY A 67 -19.39 -2.75 -4.44
N SER A 68 -18.39 -3.59 -4.74
CA SER A 68 -17.11 -3.69 -4.03
C SER A 68 -15.94 -3.46 -4.99
N TRP A 69 -14.72 -3.42 -4.47
CA TRP A 69 -13.50 -3.43 -5.29
C TRP A 69 -12.86 -4.80 -5.25
N LEU A 70 -12.74 -5.44 -6.41
CA LEU A 70 -11.90 -6.61 -6.57
C LEU A 70 -10.45 -6.15 -6.79
N LYS A 71 -9.54 -6.59 -5.93
CA LYS A 71 -8.10 -6.40 -6.07
C LYS A 71 -7.44 -7.67 -6.59
N ALA A 72 -6.70 -7.54 -7.68
CA ALA A 72 -5.82 -8.59 -8.19
C ALA A 72 -4.37 -8.22 -7.91
N LYS A 73 -3.74 -8.93 -6.97
CA LYS A 73 -2.38 -8.66 -6.45
C LYS A 73 -1.36 -9.62 -7.04
N GLY A 74 -0.24 -9.08 -7.54
CA GLY A 74 0.82 -9.87 -8.16
C GLY A 74 0.49 -10.26 -9.59
N VAL A 75 -0.06 -9.33 -10.37
CA VAL A 75 -0.50 -9.57 -11.75
C VAL A 75 0.46 -8.98 -12.79
N GLY A 76 1.67 -8.59 -12.42
CA GLY A 76 2.66 -7.99 -13.31
C GLY A 76 3.04 -6.56 -12.91
N ILE A 77 3.43 -5.72 -13.86
CA ILE A 77 3.88 -4.33 -13.62
C ILE A 77 3.33 -3.43 -14.72
N ALA A 78 2.74 -2.29 -14.33
CA ALA A 78 2.09 -1.38 -15.26
C ALA A 78 3.09 -0.54 -16.09
N HIS A 79 4.19 -0.10 -15.48
CA HIS A 79 5.09 0.91 -16.07
C HIS A 79 6.57 0.54 -15.97
N GLY A 80 7.41 1.17 -16.81
CA GLY A 80 8.88 1.07 -16.75
C GLY A 80 9.49 -0.01 -17.65
N GLY A 81 10.83 -0.04 -17.71
CA GLY A 81 11.59 -0.97 -18.56
C GLY A 81 11.67 -2.41 -18.04
N SER A 82 11.25 -2.64 -16.79
CA SER A 82 11.27 -3.95 -16.14
C SER A 82 9.92 -4.66 -16.18
N ARG A 83 8.98 -4.24 -17.04
CA ARG A 83 7.67 -4.87 -17.16
C ARG A 83 7.81 -6.32 -17.62
N PRO A 84 6.98 -7.25 -17.13
CA PRO A 84 6.85 -8.57 -17.75
C PRO A 84 6.47 -8.41 -19.23
N ILE A 85 6.90 -9.36 -20.07
CA ILE A 85 6.58 -9.38 -21.50
C ILE A 85 5.63 -10.54 -21.77
N LEU A 86 4.54 -10.27 -22.51
CA LEU A 86 3.66 -11.33 -23.03
C LEU A 86 3.95 -11.53 -24.52
N ARG A 87 4.38 -12.75 -24.89
CA ARG A 87 4.78 -13.08 -26.27
C ARG A 87 4.26 -14.46 -26.67
N GLY A 88 3.27 -14.49 -27.56
CA GLY A 88 2.74 -15.76 -28.09
C GLY A 88 2.21 -16.71 -27.00
N GLY A 89 1.58 -16.16 -25.96
CA GLY A 89 1.11 -16.89 -24.78
C GLY A 89 2.15 -17.06 -23.68
N ASP A 90 3.45 -16.95 -23.99
CA ASP A 90 4.51 -17.04 -22.97
C ASP A 90 4.62 -15.74 -22.17
N ILE A 91 4.69 -15.87 -20.84
CA ILE A 91 4.99 -14.78 -19.92
C ILE A 91 6.49 -14.82 -19.60
N LEU A 92 7.17 -13.70 -19.84
CA LEU A 92 8.61 -13.53 -19.62
C LEU A 92 8.83 -12.50 -18.50
N THR A 93 9.55 -12.87 -17.44
CA THR A 93 9.85 -11.97 -16.32
C THR A 93 11.15 -12.33 -15.60
N TYR A 94 11.42 -11.74 -14.45
CA TYR A 94 12.68 -11.91 -13.71
C TYR A 94 12.45 -12.62 -12.39
N PHE A 95 13.47 -13.35 -11.92
CA PHE A 95 13.46 -14.00 -10.62
C PHE A 95 14.59 -13.42 -9.76
N LEU A 96 14.25 -12.85 -8.60
CA LEU A 96 15.22 -12.30 -7.67
C LEU A 96 15.45 -13.27 -6.52
N ASN A 97 16.72 -13.60 -6.26
CA ASN A 97 17.11 -14.64 -5.31
C ASN A 97 17.42 -14.12 -3.90
N GLU A 98 17.73 -12.82 -3.77
CA GLU A 98 18.07 -12.15 -2.52
C GLU A 98 17.28 -10.85 -2.42
N VAL A 99 16.03 -10.94 -1.94
CA VAL A 99 15.20 -9.76 -1.65
C VAL A 99 14.95 -9.61 -0.16
N ASP A 100 14.89 -8.36 0.31
CA ASP A 100 14.53 -8.06 1.69
C ASP A 100 13.03 -8.15 1.99
N ILE A 101 12.28 -8.99 1.28
CA ILE A 101 10.82 -9.12 1.43
C ILE A 101 10.46 -10.60 1.56
N GLY A 102 9.57 -10.92 2.52
CA GLY A 102 8.96 -12.24 2.64
C GLY A 102 9.97 -13.37 2.76
N GLY A 103 9.84 -14.39 1.91
CA GLY A 103 10.69 -15.58 1.87
C GLY A 103 12.09 -15.37 1.27
N GLY A 104 12.47 -14.13 0.94
CA GLY A 104 13.78 -13.82 0.39
C GLY A 104 13.90 -13.98 -1.13
N ARG A 105 12.82 -14.42 -1.79
CA ARG A 105 12.75 -14.62 -3.25
C ARG A 105 11.55 -13.88 -3.82
N LEU A 106 11.65 -13.43 -5.07
CA LEU A 106 10.59 -12.68 -5.74
C LEU A 106 10.53 -12.99 -7.22
N ILE A 107 9.37 -13.42 -7.70
CA ILE A 107 9.06 -13.39 -9.14
C ILE A 107 8.61 -11.96 -9.47
N TRP A 108 9.39 -11.26 -10.29
CA TRP A 108 9.19 -9.83 -10.55
C TRP A 108 7.82 -9.57 -11.18
N GLY A 109 7.00 -8.76 -10.51
CA GLY A 109 5.61 -8.49 -10.88
C GLY A 109 4.57 -9.49 -10.35
N PHE A 110 4.99 -10.68 -9.92
CA PHE A 110 4.09 -11.76 -9.50
C PHE A 110 4.33 -12.17 -8.04
N SER A 111 3.54 -13.12 -7.54
CA SER A 111 3.78 -13.80 -6.28
C SER A 111 4.25 -15.22 -6.54
N THR A 112 4.94 -15.82 -5.57
CA THR A 112 5.09 -17.29 -5.54
C THR A 112 3.76 -17.95 -5.15
N ILE A 113 3.61 -19.24 -5.45
CA ILE A 113 2.41 -20.01 -5.06
C ILE A 113 2.26 -20.02 -3.53
N GLU A 114 3.37 -20.20 -2.82
CA GLU A 114 3.42 -20.26 -1.36
C GLU A 114 2.99 -18.92 -0.73
N GLU A 115 3.49 -17.79 -1.24
CA GLU A 115 3.09 -16.46 -0.77
C GLU A 115 1.61 -16.19 -1.04
N ALA A 116 1.11 -16.57 -2.22
CA ALA A 116 -0.29 -16.37 -2.60
C ALA A 116 -1.25 -17.18 -1.73
N ARG A 117 -0.92 -18.47 -1.49
CA ARG A 117 -1.69 -19.33 -0.58
C ARG A 117 -1.65 -18.80 0.85
N ARG A 118 -0.48 -18.38 1.32
CA ARG A 118 -0.31 -17.81 2.67
C ARG A 118 -1.15 -16.56 2.87
N GLU A 119 -1.17 -15.65 1.90
CA GLU A 119 -2.02 -14.45 1.92
C GLU A 119 -3.50 -14.82 2.09
N LEU A 120 -4.01 -15.75 1.28
CA LEU A 120 -5.41 -16.18 1.33
C LEU A 120 -5.77 -16.89 2.62
N GLU A 121 -4.93 -17.83 3.07
CA GLU A 121 -5.14 -18.58 4.30
C GLU A 121 -5.21 -17.64 5.51
N MET A 122 -4.25 -16.73 5.63
CA MET A 122 -4.19 -15.79 6.76
C MET A 122 -5.29 -14.73 6.68
N THR A 123 -5.66 -14.26 5.49
CA THR A 123 -6.80 -13.33 5.31
C THR A 123 -8.11 -14.01 5.72
N ARG A 124 -8.33 -15.26 5.29
CA ARG A 124 -9.51 -16.06 5.68
C ARG A 124 -9.57 -16.28 7.18
N GLU A 125 -8.43 -16.61 7.79
CA GLU A 125 -8.33 -16.83 9.23
C GLU A 125 -8.60 -15.55 10.03
N ALA A 126 -8.03 -14.41 9.63
CA ALA A 126 -8.31 -13.13 10.27
C ALA A 126 -9.81 -12.81 10.20
N ARG A 127 -10.44 -13.02 9.05
CA ARG A 127 -11.88 -12.80 8.86
C ARG A 127 -12.73 -13.75 9.71
N SER A 128 -12.37 -15.03 9.84
CA SER A 128 -13.12 -15.98 10.66
C SER A 128 -13.04 -15.66 12.17
N LEU A 129 -11.98 -14.96 12.59
CA LEU A 129 -11.81 -14.43 13.93
C LEU A 129 -12.50 -13.07 14.14
N GLY A 130 -13.22 -12.55 13.14
CA GLY A 130 -13.91 -11.26 13.21
C GLY A 130 -13.00 -10.05 13.09
N CYS A 131 -11.75 -10.22 12.64
CA CYS A 131 -10.86 -9.10 12.37
C CYS A 131 -11.28 -8.35 11.11
N PRO A 132 -11.06 -7.02 11.04
CA PRO A 132 -11.39 -6.23 9.86
C PRO A 132 -10.41 -6.50 8.72
N ALA A 133 -10.73 -7.50 7.91
CA ALA A 133 -9.93 -8.01 6.80
C ALA A 133 -10.73 -8.05 5.48
N PRO A 134 -10.08 -7.95 4.31
CA PRO A 134 -10.71 -8.19 3.01
C PRO A 134 -11.37 -9.57 2.92
N THR A 135 -12.30 -9.71 1.98
CA THR A 135 -12.89 -11.01 1.64
C THR A 135 -11.97 -11.73 0.65
N PRO A 136 -11.46 -12.93 0.98
CA PRO A 136 -10.66 -13.71 0.03
C PRO A 136 -11.56 -14.23 -1.11
N VAL A 137 -11.16 -13.98 -2.36
CA VAL A 137 -11.92 -14.43 -3.55
C VAL A 137 -11.29 -15.67 -4.17
N GLY A 138 -9.97 -15.75 -4.23
CA GLY A 138 -9.25 -16.91 -4.76
C GLY A 138 -7.83 -16.60 -5.18
N LEU A 139 -7.17 -17.56 -5.81
CA LEU A 139 -5.84 -17.39 -6.43
C LEU A 139 -5.87 -17.70 -7.92
N GLY A 140 -4.95 -17.09 -8.66
CA GLY A 140 -4.64 -17.45 -10.04
C GLY A 140 -3.23 -18.02 -10.15
N VAL A 141 -3.04 -19.01 -11.01
CA VAL A 141 -1.75 -19.66 -11.30
C VAL A 141 -1.39 -19.50 -12.77
N TYR A 142 -0.24 -18.90 -13.03
CA TYR A 142 0.44 -18.88 -14.31
C TYR A 142 1.45 -20.03 -14.34
N ARG A 143 1.23 -21.06 -15.18
CA ARG A 143 1.96 -22.34 -15.09
C ARG A 143 3.36 -22.31 -15.70
N GLU A 144 3.55 -21.61 -16.82
CA GLU A 144 4.76 -21.73 -17.65
C GLU A 144 5.49 -20.37 -17.81
N VAL A 145 5.75 -19.68 -16.69
CA VAL A 145 6.43 -18.38 -16.71
C VAL A 145 7.93 -18.57 -16.92
N ARG A 146 8.51 -17.94 -17.93
CA ARG A 146 9.96 -17.97 -18.18
C ARG A 146 10.66 -16.89 -17.38
N VAL A 147 11.72 -17.26 -16.67
CA VAL A 147 12.46 -16.34 -15.79
C VAL A 147 13.96 -16.32 -16.04
N ILE A 148 14.51 -15.10 -16.04
CA ILE A 148 15.95 -14.88 -15.92
C ILE A 148 16.25 -14.52 -14.46
N ASP A 149 17.22 -15.21 -13.89
CA ASP A 149 17.63 -15.04 -12.51
C ASP A 149 18.56 -13.83 -12.34
N PHE A 150 18.30 -13.07 -11.28
CA PHE A 150 19.18 -12.05 -10.75
C PHE A 150 19.30 -12.23 -9.24
N LYS A 151 20.38 -11.71 -8.66
CA LYS A 151 20.56 -11.64 -7.22
C LYS A 151 19.52 -10.71 -6.60
N ASP A 152 19.49 -9.46 -7.03
CA ASP A 152 18.66 -8.42 -6.43
C ASP A 152 18.13 -7.41 -7.48
N ARG A 153 17.43 -6.39 -7.00
CA ARG A 153 16.85 -5.34 -7.86
C ARG A 153 17.92 -4.51 -8.56
N SER A 154 19.03 -4.23 -7.89
CA SER A 154 20.09 -3.39 -8.44
C SER A 154 20.73 -4.07 -9.64
N GLU A 155 21.01 -5.37 -9.53
CA GLU A 155 21.53 -6.16 -10.63
C GLU A 155 20.56 -6.23 -11.81
N LEU A 156 19.26 -6.48 -11.53
CA LEU A 156 18.21 -6.46 -12.56
C LEU A 156 18.22 -5.15 -13.35
N PHE A 157 18.18 -4.00 -12.67
CA PHE A 157 18.11 -2.70 -13.35
C PHE A 157 19.40 -2.34 -14.09
N GLN A 158 20.57 -2.73 -13.58
CA GLN A 158 21.85 -2.58 -14.29
C GLN A 158 21.90 -3.43 -15.58
N ALA A 159 21.41 -4.67 -15.51
CA ALA A 159 21.32 -5.53 -16.68
C ALA A 159 20.33 -4.97 -17.72
N LEU A 160 19.16 -4.51 -17.30
CA LEU A 160 18.17 -3.92 -18.20
C LEU A 160 18.64 -2.62 -18.86
N ALA A 161 19.44 -1.81 -18.17
CA ALA A 161 19.98 -0.57 -18.73
C ALA A 161 21.05 -0.81 -19.81
N SER A 162 21.70 -1.97 -19.80
CA SER A 162 22.84 -2.31 -20.66
C SER A 162 22.50 -3.32 -21.77
N THR A 163 21.31 -3.90 -21.74
CA THR A 163 20.90 -5.00 -22.63
C THR A 163 19.81 -4.52 -23.59
N SER A 164 20.00 -4.78 -24.90
CA SER A 164 18.97 -4.44 -25.89
C SER A 164 17.72 -5.31 -25.75
N ARG A 165 16.56 -4.84 -26.21
CA ARG A 165 15.31 -5.63 -26.17
C ARG A 165 15.45 -6.96 -26.91
N GLN A 166 16.13 -6.98 -28.06
CA GLN A 166 16.32 -8.20 -28.83
C GLN A 166 17.17 -9.22 -28.07
N GLU A 167 18.32 -8.78 -27.55
CA GLU A 167 19.21 -9.62 -26.76
C GLU A 167 18.50 -10.18 -25.51
N LEU A 168 17.67 -9.35 -24.87
CA LEU A 168 16.86 -9.79 -23.73
C LEU A 168 15.88 -10.92 -24.11
N LEU A 169 15.20 -10.79 -25.26
CA LEU A 169 14.29 -11.83 -25.76
C LEU A 169 15.03 -13.13 -26.13
N GLU A 170 16.26 -13.03 -26.63
CA GLU A 170 17.12 -14.19 -26.89
C GLU A 170 17.51 -14.91 -25.60
N ARG A 171 17.86 -14.16 -24.54
CA ARG A 171 18.12 -14.75 -23.21
C ARG A 171 16.90 -15.49 -22.66
N PHE A 172 15.69 -14.95 -22.86
CA PHE A 172 14.44 -15.62 -22.48
C PHE A 172 14.16 -16.92 -23.24
N ALA A 173 14.74 -17.12 -24.43
CA ALA A 173 14.56 -18.36 -25.17
C ALA A 173 15.16 -19.57 -24.44
N ALA A 174 16.27 -19.36 -23.71
CA ALA A 174 16.97 -20.38 -22.92
C ALA A 174 16.61 -20.35 -21.40
N ALA A 175 15.70 -19.46 -21.00
CA ALA A 175 15.32 -19.28 -19.61
C ALA A 175 14.57 -20.50 -19.04
N ARG A 176 14.75 -20.75 -17.73
CA ARG A 176 13.99 -21.77 -17.01
C ARG A 176 12.54 -21.36 -16.82
N ARG A 177 11.66 -22.34 -16.61
CA ARG A 177 10.23 -22.12 -16.35
C ARG A 177 9.92 -22.28 -14.87
N VAL A 178 8.96 -21.50 -14.40
CA VAL A 178 8.41 -21.54 -13.04
C VAL A 178 6.91 -21.32 -13.07
N GLU A 179 6.24 -21.76 -12.01
CA GLU A 179 4.89 -21.30 -11.70
C GLU A 179 4.93 -19.96 -10.98
N ALA A 180 4.00 -19.07 -11.32
CA ALA A 180 3.76 -17.83 -10.60
C ALA A 180 2.29 -17.73 -10.21
N ALA A 181 1.97 -16.91 -9.22
CA ALA A 181 0.60 -16.71 -8.76
C ALA A 181 0.23 -15.24 -8.58
N CYS A 182 -1.08 -15.02 -8.60
CA CYS A 182 -1.74 -13.81 -8.16
C CYS A 182 -2.84 -14.13 -7.15
N VAL A 183 -3.24 -13.13 -6.36
CA VAL A 183 -4.28 -13.25 -5.34
C VAL A 183 -5.42 -12.31 -5.65
N PHE A 184 -6.65 -12.78 -5.48
CA PHE A 184 -7.88 -12.01 -5.62
C PHE A 184 -8.53 -11.76 -4.26
N LEU A 185 -8.76 -10.49 -3.93
CA LEU A 185 -9.39 -10.04 -2.69
C LEU A 185 -10.51 -9.05 -3.00
N SER A 186 -11.67 -9.18 -2.37
CA SER A 186 -12.72 -8.16 -2.41
C SER A 186 -12.61 -7.25 -1.18
N GLN A 187 -12.62 -5.94 -1.40
CA GLN A 187 -12.43 -4.89 -0.40
C GLN A 187 -13.39 -3.73 -0.66
N SER A 188 -13.76 -2.97 0.38
CA SER A 188 -14.69 -1.83 0.26
C SER A 188 -14.06 -0.59 -0.41
N THR A 189 -12.73 -0.53 -0.42
CA THR A 189 -11.91 0.57 -0.92
C THR A 189 -10.52 0.04 -1.23
N ASP A 190 -9.78 0.74 -2.11
CA ASP A 190 -8.34 0.53 -2.27
C ASP A 190 -7.49 1.65 -1.66
N VAL A 191 -8.13 2.67 -1.08
CA VAL A 191 -7.44 3.84 -0.52
C VAL A 191 -6.71 3.47 0.76
N ARG A 192 -5.41 3.77 0.82
CA ARG A 192 -4.59 3.52 2.01
C ARG A 192 -4.56 4.73 2.94
N VAL A 193 -4.40 4.48 4.24
CA VAL A 193 -4.36 5.53 5.26
C VAL A 193 -3.18 6.49 5.05
N ASP A 194 -2.00 5.99 4.68
CA ASP A 194 -0.84 6.85 4.41
C ASP A 194 -1.07 7.83 3.24
N GLU A 195 -1.84 7.41 2.23
CA GLU A 195 -2.25 8.28 1.13
C GLU A 195 -3.11 9.46 1.58
N ILE A 196 -4.00 9.21 2.54
CA ILE A 196 -4.79 10.26 3.18
C ILE A 196 -3.88 11.19 3.98
N LEU A 197 -2.91 10.65 4.72
CA LEU A 197 -1.97 11.46 5.51
C LEU A 197 -1.09 12.37 4.64
N TYR A 198 -0.71 11.97 3.43
CA TYR A 198 0.00 12.87 2.50
C TYR A 198 -0.83 14.12 2.15
N GLY A 199 -2.16 14.00 2.08
CA GLY A 199 -3.05 15.13 1.82
C GLY A 199 -2.93 16.24 2.87
N PHE A 200 -2.59 15.88 4.11
CA PHE A 200 -2.41 16.82 5.21
C PHE A 200 -1.10 17.63 5.12
N LEU A 201 -0.18 17.26 4.21
CA LEU A 201 1.01 18.04 3.90
C LEU A 201 0.73 19.18 2.90
N HIS A 202 -0.46 19.24 2.31
CA HIS A 202 -0.77 20.25 1.30
C HIS A 202 -0.81 21.67 1.91
N PRO A 203 -0.07 22.65 1.38
CA PRO A 203 0.09 23.97 1.99
C PRO A 203 -1.19 24.82 2.02
N GLY A 204 -2.18 24.46 1.20
CA GLY A 204 -3.50 25.11 1.18
C GLY A 204 -4.56 24.44 2.05
N LEU A 205 -4.24 23.36 2.79
CA LEU A 205 -5.25 22.54 3.50
C LEU A 205 -6.16 23.37 4.42
N ASN A 206 -5.61 24.31 5.18
CA ASN A 206 -6.38 25.12 6.14
C ASN A 206 -7.42 26.05 5.50
N ARG A 207 -7.39 26.21 4.17
CA ARG A 207 -8.43 26.94 3.43
C ARG A 207 -9.59 26.04 3.02
N LEU A 208 -9.38 24.72 3.07
CA LEU A 208 -10.29 23.68 2.59
C LEU A 208 -10.90 22.87 3.73
N LEU A 209 -10.20 22.77 4.86
CA LEU A 209 -10.63 22.04 6.05
C LEU A 209 -10.21 22.81 7.29
N ASP A 210 -11.13 23.04 8.23
CA ASP A 210 -10.82 23.71 9.49
C ASP A 210 -9.80 22.90 10.30
N ALA A 211 -8.90 23.60 11.01
CA ALA A 211 -7.82 22.96 11.76
C ALA A 211 -8.32 22.03 12.87
N ARG A 212 -9.46 22.35 13.50
CA ARG A 212 -10.06 21.49 14.51
C ARG A 212 -10.71 20.27 13.86
N GLU A 213 -11.42 20.45 12.77
CA GLU A 213 -12.04 19.34 12.02
C GLU A 213 -10.98 18.38 11.46
N ALA A 214 -9.88 18.91 10.93
CA ALA A 214 -8.70 18.16 10.52
C ALA A 214 -8.16 17.28 11.66
N ARG A 215 -8.00 17.84 12.86
CA ARG A 215 -7.54 17.08 14.03
C ARG A 215 -8.55 16.03 14.49
N ASP A 216 -9.83 16.38 14.56
CA ASP A 216 -10.90 15.44 14.95
C ASP A 216 -10.98 14.27 13.95
N PHE A 217 -10.82 14.54 12.65
CA PHE A 217 -10.71 13.51 11.62
C PHE A 217 -9.48 12.61 11.80
N LEU A 218 -8.29 13.19 12.04
CA LEU A 218 -7.07 12.40 12.25
C LEU A 218 -7.14 11.52 13.49
N ARG A 219 -7.76 12.00 14.58
CA ARG A 219 -8.03 11.20 15.78
C ARG A 219 -8.99 10.05 15.48
N TRP A 220 -10.07 10.31 14.75
CA TRP A 220 -10.99 9.28 14.28
C TRP A 220 -10.25 8.22 13.42
N LEU A 221 -9.48 8.66 12.43
CA LEU A 221 -8.74 7.79 11.52
C LEU A 221 -7.73 6.92 12.27
N GLY A 222 -6.91 7.54 13.13
CA GLY A 222 -5.95 6.84 13.98
C GLY A 222 -6.63 5.83 14.90
N SER A 223 -7.75 6.20 15.54
CA SER A 223 -8.48 5.30 16.45
C SER A 223 -9.07 4.10 15.74
N ASN A 224 -9.49 4.24 14.48
CA ASN A 224 -9.91 3.09 13.68
C ASN A 224 -8.72 2.17 13.38
N CYS A 225 -7.58 2.71 12.95
CA CYS A 225 -6.37 1.91 12.73
C CYS A 225 -5.96 1.15 13.99
N GLY A 226 -5.88 1.84 15.13
CA GLY A 226 -5.49 1.25 16.41
C GLY A 226 -6.47 0.17 16.88
N ARG A 227 -7.77 0.40 16.75
CA ARG A 227 -8.81 -0.60 17.05
C ARG A 227 -8.69 -1.82 16.15
N SER A 228 -8.51 -1.61 14.85
CA SER A 228 -8.35 -2.70 13.87
C SER A 228 -7.13 -3.56 14.20
N LEU A 229 -5.97 -2.97 14.49
CA LEU A 229 -4.79 -3.73 14.91
C LEU A 229 -5.03 -4.47 16.23
N ARG A 230 -5.68 -3.82 17.20
CA ARG A 230 -5.99 -4.45 18.49
C ARG A 230 -6.91 -5.67 18.34
N ALA A 231 -7.87 -5.64 17.43
CA ALA A 231 -8.73 -6.79 17.14
C ALA A 231 -7.93 -8.02 16.67
N HIS A 232 -6.89 -7.81 15.84
CA HIS A 232 -5.97 -8.87 15.44
C HIS A 232 -5.20 -9.44 16.63
N HIS A 233 -4.63 -8.56 17.46
CA HIS A 233 -3.85 -8.97 18.63
C HIS A 233 -4.70 -9.72 19.67
N ASP A 234 -5.92 -9.24 19.93
CA ASP A 234 -6.86 -9.91 20.84
C ASP A 234 -7.27 -11.30 20.29
N SER A 235 -7.25 -11.47 18.96
CA SER A 235 -7.48 -12.76 18.27
C SER A 235 -6.23 -13.66 18.16
N GLY A 236 -5.11 -13.24 18.75
CA GLY A 236 -3.87 -14.03 18.72
C GLY A 236 -3.05 -13.92 17.44
N LEU A 237 -3.33 -12.94 16.59
CA LEU A 237 -2.62 -12.68 15.34
C LEU A 237 -1.67 -11.49 15.49
N LEU A 238 -0.45 -11.64 14.98
CA LEU A 238 0.41 -10.52 14.59
C LEU A 238 0.24 -10.29 13.08
N HIS A 239 0.23 -9.03 12.66
CA HIS A 239 0.03 -8.68 11.26
C HIS A 239 1.27 -8.94 10.39
N GLY A 240 2.47 -8.86 10.96
CA GLY A 240 3.67 -9.30 10.25
C GLY A 240 5.00 -8.82 10.79
N THR A 241 5.09 -8.50 12.08
CA THR A 241 6.36 -8.05 12.67
C THR A 241 7.26 -9.21 13.04
N THR A 242 8.47 -9.22 12.48
CA THR A 242 9.51 -10.20 12.76
C THR A 242 10.88 -9.53 12.93
N PRO A 243 11.68 -9.93 13.92
CA PRO A 243 13.08 -9.49 14.01
C PRO A 243 13.89 -10.01 12.81
N LYS A 244 14.62 -9.13 12.12
CA LYS A 244 15.54 -9.48 11.02
C LYS A 244 16.74 -8.55 11.00
N GLY A 245 17.95 -9.10 10.88
CA GLY A 245 19.17 -8.34 10.62
C GLY A 245 19.58 -7.34 11.71
N GLY A 246 19.13 -7.50 12.96
CA GLY A 246 19.36 -6.52 14.02
C GLY A 246 18.31 -5.41 14.09
N GLY A 247 17.18 -5.56 13.39
CA GLY A 247 16.00 -4.69 13.46
C GLY A 247 14.72 -5.47 13.24
N TYR A 248 13.71 -4.83 12.66
CA TYR A 248 12.39 -5.43 12.40
C TYR A 248 11.99 -5.29 10.93
N MET A 249 11.41 -6.36 10.38
CA MET A 249 10.56 -6.30 9.20
C MET A 249 9.10 -6.31 9.65
N THR A 250 8.23 -5.51 9.04
CA THR A 250 6.84 -5.40 9.50
C THR A 250 5.87 -5.03 8.37
N ASN A 251 4.66 -5.60 8.44
CA ASN A 251 3.49 -5.14 7.68
C ASN A 251 2.58 -4.22 8.52
N ALA A 252 2.84 -4.03 9.81
CA ALA A 252 2.00 -3.23 10.71
C ALA A 252 2.32 -1.74 10.58
N HIS A 253 1.95 -1.15 9.46
CA HIS A 253 2.16 0.27 9.17
C HIS A 253 0.93 0.86 8.48
N SER A 254 0.77 2.19 8.53
CA SER A 254 -0.42 2.90 8.01
C SER A 254 -0.75 2.55 6.55
N ALA A 255 0.26 2.29 5.71
CA ALA A 255 0.03 1.90 4.31
C ALA A 255 -0.69 0.57 4.12
N ASN A 256 -0.74 -0.31 5.13
CA ASN A 256 -1.49 -1.58 5.05
C ASN A 256 -2.85 -1.50 5.74
N HIS A 257 -3.29 -0.29 6.08
CA HIS A 257 -4.67 -0.01 6.46
C HIS A 257 -5.38 0.67 5.30
N LEU A 258 -6.48 0.06 4.85
CA LEU A 258 -7.42 0.63 3.90
C LEU A 258 -8.44 1.48 4.65
N VAL A 259 -8.92 2.56 4.04
CA VAL A 259 -9.89 3.48 4.66
C VAL A 259 -11.03 3.85 3.71
N ASP A 260 -12.24 3.85 4.26
CA ASP A 260 -13.44 4.44 3.69
C ASP A 260 -14.19 5.24 4.77
N GLU A 261 -15.41 5.68 4.48
CA GLU A 261 -16.22 6.43 5.45
C GLU A 261 -16.66 5.61 6.67
N ASP A 262 -16.67 4.27 6.58
CA ASP A 262 -17.19 3.39 7.62
C ASP A 262 -16.09 2.97 8.62
N GLY A 263 -14.83 2.91 8.17
CA GLY A 263 -13.69 2.70 9.05
C GLY A 263 -12.44 2.26 8.32
N THR A 264 -11.66 1.38 8.97
CA THR A 264 -10.40 0.89 8.43
C THR A 264 -10.27 -0.62 8.48
N TYR A 265 -9.64 -1.19 7.45
CA TYR A 265 -9.41 -2.62 7.30
C TYR A 265 -7.93 -2.90 7.08
N THR A 266 -7.41 -3.97 7.65
CA THR A 266 -6.00 -4.36 7.50
C THR A 266 -5.84 -5.28 6.29
N THR A 267 -4.81 -5.06 5.47
CA THR A 267 -4.50 -5.86 4.26
C THR A 267 -3.04 -6.36 4.28
N ASP A 268 -2.60 -7.10 3.26
CA ASP A 268 -1.25 -7.69 3.16
C ASP A 268 -0.94 -8.68 4.32
N TYR A 269 -1.62 -9.83 4.34
CA TYR A 269 -1.51 -10.88 5.37
C TYR A 269 -0.41 -11.91 5.12
N GLN A 270 0.40 -11.79 4.06
CA GLN A 270 1.38 -12.79 3.68
C GLN A 270 2.46 -13.02 4.77
N MET A 271 2.65 -12.03 5.65
CA MET A 271 3.56 -12.11 6.81
C MET A 271 2.83 -12.36 8.14
N ALA A 272 1.49 -12.38 8.14
CA ALA A 272 0.72 -12.54 9.36
C ALA A 272 0.95 -13.94 9.96
N GLN A 273 0.90 -14.02 11.29
CA GLN A 273 1.18 -15.24 12.02
C GLN A 273 0.45 -15.29 13.36
N ARG A 274 0.08 -16.50 13.79
CA ARG A 274 -0.42 -16.73 15.15
C ARG A 274 0.73 -16.58 16.14
N ARG A 275 0.68 -15.51 16.94
CA ARG A 275 1.71 -15.23 17.95
C ARG A 275 1.15 -14.39 19.11
N GLY A 276 1.44 -14.86 20.32
CA GLY A 276 1.01 -14.26 21.59
C GLY A 276 1.96 -13.20 22.17
N ASP A 277 3.00 -12.82 21.43
CA ASP A 277 4.13 -12.06 21.94
C ASP A 277 3.76 -10.61 22.24
N LYS A 278 3.74 -10.25 23.53
CA LYS A 278 3.34 -8.92 24.00
C LYS A 278 4.28 -7.81 23.52
N GLU A 279 5.57 -8.10 23.42
CA GLU A 279 6.56 -7.11 22.98
C GLU A 279 6.36 -6.80 21.50
N LEU A 280 6.19 -7.83 20.66
CA LEU A 280 5.91 -7.64 19.25
C LEU A 280 4.56 -6.96 18.99
N ARG A 281 3.55 -7.20 19.83
CA ARG A 281 2.26 -6.48 19.72
C ARG A 281 2.42 -4.99 20.01
N ASN A 282 3.18 -4.64 21.04
CA ASN A 282 3.47 -3.25 21.33
C ASN A 282 4.30 -2.61 20.20
N MET A 283 5.21 -3.38 19.61
CA MET A 283 5.99 -2.99 18.45
C MET A 283 5.11 -2.71 17.22
N GLU A 284 4.13 -3.57 16.91
CA GLU A 284 3.18 -3.35 15.82
C GLU A 284 2.36 -2.07 16.03
N ALA A 285 1.97 -1.76 17.27
CA ALA A 285 1.27 -0.52 17.57
C ALA A 285 2.15 0.72 17.35
N PHE A 286 3.43 0.65 17.74
CA PHE A 286 4.41 1.70 17.45
C PHE A 286 4.62 1.87 15.92
N PHE A 287 4.78 0.78 15.18
CA PHE A 287 4.98 0.82 13.73
C PHE A 287 3.76 1.35 12.98
N LEU A 288 2.55 1.01 13.42
CA LEU A 288 1.32 1.54 12.85
C LEU A 288 1.26 3.07 12.97
N ALA A 289 1.70 3.62 14.09
CA ALA A 289 1.66 5.05 14.37
C ALA A 289 2.78 5.84 13.63
N SER A 290 3.93 5.20 13.38
CA SER A 290 5.16 5.87 12.93
C SER A 290 5.58 5.55 11.49
N LEU A 291 5.50 4.29 11.07
CA LEU A 291 5.96 3.86 9.76
C LEU A 291 4.93 4.20 8.68
N MET A 292 5.43 4.68 7.54
CA MET A 292 4.61 5.21 6.45
C MET A 292 3.68 6.36 6.88
N ASN A 293 3.93 6.99 8.03
CA ASN A 293 3.28 8.24 8.42
C ASN A 293 4.12 9.42 7.90
N PRO A 294 3.65 10.18 6.91
CA PRO A 294 4.44 11.25 6.29
C PRO A 294 4.50 12.53 7.12
N LEU A 295 3.65 12.68 8.15
CA LEU A 295 3.59 13.88 8.98
C LEU A 295 4.87 14.04 9.81
N PRO A 296 5.42 15.27 9.95
CA PRO A 296 6.58 15.55 10.79
C PRO A 296 6.34 15.15 12.26
N GLY A 297 7.37 14.64 12.94
CA GLY A 297 7.27 14.29 14.36
C GLY A 297 6.53 12.99 14.67
N ALA A 298 6.05 12.25 13.66
CA ALA A 298 5.24 11.05 13.88
C ALA A 298 5.95 9.94 14.68
N SER A 299 7.26 9.76 14.51
CA SER A 299 8.01 8.72 15.23
C SER A 299 8.22 9.10 16.70
N GLU A 300 8.49 10.37 16.95
CA GLU A 300 8.68 10.97 18.27
C GLU A 300 7.37 10.98 19.06
N ALA A 301 6.27 11.35 18.40
CA ALA A 301 4.92 11.22 18.93
C ALA A 301 4.62 9.76 19.29
N ALA A 302 4.84 8.81 18.37
CA ALA A 302 4.59 7.40 18.60
C ALA A 302 5.41 6.84 19.78
N ALA A 303 6.69 7.23 19.90
CA ALA A 303 7.55 6.83 21.00
C ALA A 303 7.03 7.32 22.35
N SER A 304 6.42 8.50 22.41
CA SER A 304 5.82 9.05 23.63
C SER A 304 4.64 8.21 24.14
N TYR A 305 3.91 7.53 23.25
CA TYR A 305 2.83 6.62 23.63
C TYR A 305 3.32 5.19 23.86
N PHE A 306 4.04 4.60 22.91
CA PHE A 306 4.32 3.15 22.88
C PHE A 306 5.72 2.76 23.39
N GLY A 307 6.55 3.75 23.72
CA GLY A 307 7.97 3.54 24.01
C GLY A 307 8.80 3.40 22.73
N GLN A 308 10.12 3.46 22.89
CA GLN A 308 11.05 3.33 21.78
C GLN A 308 11.39 1.85 21.50
N PRO A 309 11.35 1.41 20.23
CA PRO A 309 11.90 0.11 19.84
C PRO A 309 13.41 0.04 20.09
N LYS A 310 13.86 -1.06 20.69
CA LYS A 310 15.25 -1.51 20.58
C LYS A 310 15.24 -2.95 20.04
N PRO A 311 16.06 -3.30 19.02
CA PRO A 311 16.96 -2.44 18.22
C PRO A 311 16.26 -1.67 17.07
N LEU A 312 17.03 -0.82 16.36
CA LEU A 312 16.57 0.09 15.29
C LEU A 312 15.89 -0.62 14.12
N VAL A 313 14.92 0.03 13.48
CA VAL A 313 14.06 -0.55 12.43
C VAL A 313 14.76 -0.57 11.07
N TYR A 314 14.72 -1.69 10.35
CA TYR A 314 15.01 -1.74 8.92
C TYR A 314 13.69 -1.54 8.17
N SER A 315 13.36 -0.29 7.86
CA SER A 315 12.27 -0.01 6.91
C SER A 315 12.70 -0.51 5.52
N LEU A 316 11.75 -1.05 4.76
CA LEU A 316 11.87 -1.41 3.34
C LEU A 316 12.00 -0.18 2.42
N THR A 317 12.96 0.68 2.73
CA THR A 317 13.30 1.90 1.99
C THR A 317 14.75 1.80 1.54
N ALA A 318 14.99 2.09 0.26
CA ALA A 318 16.34 2.36 -0.23
C ALA A 318 16.89 3.55 0.57
N ASP A 319 18.09 3.37 1.09
CA ASP A 319 18.88 4.30 1.90
C ASP A 319 18.57 4.32 3.40
N GLY A 320 19.55 3.79 4.14
CA GLY A 320 19.61 3.80 5.59
C GLY A 320 19.93 5.20 6.12
N ALA A 321 19.06 5.70 6.97
CA ALA A 321 19.38 6.74 7.93
C ALA A 321 18.89 6.30 9.31
N SER A 322 19.80 6.27 10.27
CA SER A 322 19.51 5.98 11.67
C SER A 322 19.04 7.26 12.37
N PRO A 323 17.94 7.24 13.15
CA PRO A 323 17.60 8.39 13.99
C PRO A 323 18.10 8.20 15.43
N PHE A 324 18.90 9.15 15.89
CA PHE A 324 19.27 9.36 17.30
C PHE A 324 18.16 10.16 17.98
N PHE A 325 17.49 9.65 19.03
CA PHE A 325 16.55 10.47 19.82
C PHE A 325 16.50 10.05 21.31
N GLY A 326 16.78 11.00 22.20
CA GLY A 326 16.71 10.84 23.67
C GLY A 326 15.35 11.19 24.28
N ASP A 327 15.24 11.02 25.61
CA ASP A 327 14.05 11.13 26.47
C ASP A 327 13.38 12.53 26.53
N ARG A 328 12.93 13.08 25.39
CA ARG A 328 12.04 14.24 25.37
C ARG A 328 10.62 13.79 25.10
N PHE A 329 9.69 14.18 25.98
CA PHE A 329 8.26 14.14 25.67
C PHE A 329 8.03 14.97 24.40
N PHE A 330 7.37 14.38 23.40
CA PHE A 330 7.03 15.09 22.16
C PHE A 330 6.13 16.29 22.47
N GLN A 331 6.50 17.46 21.94
CA GLN A 331 5.70 18.68 22.01
C GLN A 331 5.63 19.26 20.60
N PRO A 332 4.45 19.33 19.98
CA PRO A 332 4.32 19.87 18.63
C PRO A 332 4.70 21.36 18.62
N SER A 333 5.54 21.73 17.66
CA SER A 333 6.02 23.10 17.44
C SER A 333 5.27 23.82 16.32
N GLY A 334 4.43 23.10 15.58
CA GLY A 334 3.61 23.64 14.51
C GLY A 334 2.49 22.70 14.09
N GLN A 335 1.63 23.19 13.20
CA GLN A 335 0.37 22.53 12.87
C GLN A 335 0.51 21.13 12.25
N LEU A 336 1.53 20.90 11.43
CA LEU A 336 1.76 19.56 10.87
C LEU A 336 2.17 18.53 11.96
N GLU A 337 2.87 18.98 12.99
CA GLU A 337 3.20 18.16 14.16
C GLU A 337 1.98 17.94 15.06
N GLU A 338 1.08 18.92 15.18
CA GLU A 338 -0.23 18.72 15.84
C GLU A 338 -1.09 17.69 15.09
N TYR A 339 -1.04 17.67 13.76
CA TYR A 339 -1.70 16.63 12.95
C TYR A 339 -1.08 15.26 13.19
N ALA A 340 0.25 15.17 13.29
CA ALA A 340 0.93 13.92 13.62
C ALA A 340 0.49 13.43 15.01
N GLU A 341 0.50 14.31 16.02
CA GLU A 341 0.05 14.01 17.37
C GLU A 341 -1.39 13.53 17.39
N ALA A 342 -2.30 14.21 16.69
CA ALA A 342 -3.72 13.86 16.63
C ALA A 342 -3.93 12.44 16.06
N PHE A 343 -3.25 12.09 14.97
CA PHE A 343 -3.32 10.73 14.43
C PHE A 343 -2.76 9.69 15.41
N VAL A 344 -1.59 9.95 16.01
CA VAL A 344 -0.93 9.03 16.93
C VAL A 344 -1.72 8.83 18.23
N ASP A 345 -2.26 9.91 18.82
CA ASP A 345 -3.18 9.84 19.95
C ASP A 345 -4.41 9.00 19.60
N GLY A 346 -4.96 9.20 18.41
CA GLY A 346 -6.01 8.34 17.85
C GLY A 346 -5.61 6.86 17.87
N VAL A 347 -4.46 6.51 17.29
CA VAL A 347 -3.95 5.12 17.27
C VAL A 347 -3.83 4.56 18.68
N ALA A 348 -3.23 5.31 19.61
CA ALA A 348 -3.09 4.90 21.00
C ALA A 348 -4.45 4.70 21.69
N HIS A 349 -5.40 5.60 21.47
CA HIS A 349 -6.76 5.49 21.98
C HIS A 349 -7.42 4.21 21.47
N GLY A 350 -7.49 4.03 20.15
CA GLY A 350 -8.13 2.86 19.53
C GLY A 350 -7.51 1.54 19.97
N TYR A 351 -6.18 1.51 20.05
CA TYR A 351 -5.46 0.32 20.44
C TYR A 351 -5.64 -0.04 21.93
N ARG A 352 -5.63 0.95 22.83
CA ARG A 352 -5.72 0.72 24.28
C ARG A 352 -7.15 0.55 24.77
N LYS A 353 -8.07 1.36 24.25
CA LYS A 353 -9.48 1.38 24.64
C LYS A 353 -10.34 0.39 23.86
N ARG A 354 -9.83 -0.17 22.77
CA ARG A 354 -10.55 -1.11 21.88
C ARG A 354 -11.78 -0.47 21.22
N GLU A 355 -11.78 0.84 21.07
CA GLU A 355 -12.92 1.61 20.58
C GLU A 355 -12.45 2.68 19.61
N ALA A 356 -13.22 2.91 18.54
CA ALA A 356 -12.97 4.01 17.62
C ALA A 356 -13.71 5.25 18.12
N LEU A 357 -13.04 6.40 18.06
CA LEU A 357 -13.69 7.67 18.33
C LEU A 357 -14.83 7.90 17.34
N HIS A 358 -15.84 8.66 17.75
CA HIS A 358 -16.96 8.99 16.88
C HIS A 358 -16.69 10.27 16.09
N LEU A 359 -17.02 10.24 14.80
CA LEU A 359 -17.11 11.42 13.94
C LEU A 359 -18.31 11.25 13.00
N GLU A 360 -19.05 12.32 12.75
CA GLU A 360 -20.22 12.30 11.87
C GLU A 360 -19.83 11.81 10.47
N ARG A 361 -20.71 11.02 9.82
CA ARG A 361 -20.41 10.41 8.51
C ARG A 361 -20.10 11.45 7.43
N GLU A 362 -20.83 12.57 7.46
CA GLU A 362 -20.63 13.68 6.53
C GLU A 362 -19.23 14.29 6.66
N LYS A 363 -18.80 14.60 7.89
CA LYS A 363 -17.46 15.12 8.19
C LYS A 363 -16.34 14.15 7.80
N ARG A 364 -16.53 12.85 8.07
CA ARG A 364 -15.58 11.81 7.61
C ARG A 364 -15.42 11.83 6.10
N ARG A 365 -16.55 11.86 5.39
CA ARG A 365 -16.61 11.84 3.93
C ARG A 365 -15.95 13.09 3.33
N GLU A 366 -16.25 14.25 3.88
CA GLU A 366 -15.67 15.53 3.46
C GLU A 366 -14.15 15.54 3.65
N ALA A 367 -13.68 15.26 4.86
CA ALA A 367 -12.25 15.24 5.17
C ALA A 367 -11.48 14.21 4.33
N LEU A 368 -12.05 13.01 4.08
CA LEU A 368 -11.46 12.01 3.19
C LEU A 368 -11.30 12.53 1.76
N LEU A 369 -12.33 13.16 1.20
CA LEU A 369 -12.28 13.71 -0.15
C LEU A 369 -11.27 14.87 -0.25
N VAL A 370 -11.30 15.80 0.70
CA VAL A 370 -10.38 16.94 0.73
C VAL A 370 -8.94 16.43 0.82
N ALA A 371 -8.64 15.50 1.73
CA ALA A 371 -7.31 14.93 1.87
C ALA A 371 -6.86 14.20 0.58
N ALA A 372 -7.73 13.42 -0.06
CA ALA A 372 -7.43 12.72 -1.30
C ALA A 372 -7.12 13.69 -2.46
N ALA A 373 -7.93 14.75 -2.62
CA ALA A 373 -7.71 15.77 -3.64
C ALA A 373 -6.45 16.60 -3.35
N CYS A 374 -6.22 16.97 -2.09
CA CYS A 374 -4.97 17.61 -1.65
C CYS A 374 -3.73 16.75 -1.95
N LYS A 375 -3.81 15.42 -1.74
CA LYS A 375 -2.70 14.52 -2.10
C LYS A 375 -2.43 14.52 -3.60
N LYS A 376 -3.47 14.41 -4.42
CA LYS A 376 -3.36 14.44 -5.89
C LYS A 376 -2.67 15.73 -6.36
N GLU A 377 -3.12 16.88 -5.89
CA GLU A 377 -2.54 18.18 -6.25
C GLU A 377 -1.12 18.35 -5.69
N LEU A 378 -0.87 17.95 -4.44
CA LEU A 378 0.48 17.99 -3.87
C LEU A 378 1.45 17.15 -4.72
N PHE A 379 1.06 15.94 -5.11
CA PHE A 379 1.94 15.06 -5.89
C PHE A 379 2.18 15.64 -7.29
N HIS A 380 1.20 16.31 -7.88
CA HIS A 380 1.39 17.07 -9.12
C HIS A 380 2.45 18.18 -8.95
N GLN A 381 2.40 18.96 -7.87
CA GLN A 381 3.40 20.01 -7.60
C GLN A 381 4.80 19.47 -7.33
N LEU A 382 4.89 18.27 -6.75
CA LEU A 382 6.15 17.62 -6.46
C LEU A 382 6.71 16.85 -7.66
N ASP A 383 6.04 16.84 -8.82
CA ASP A 383 6.38 16.01 -9.98
C ASP A 383 6.50 14.53 -9.60
N LEU A 384 5.46 14.04 -8.92
CA LEU A 384 5.31 12.65 -8.49
C LEU A 384 4.04 12.05 -9.13
N PRO A 385 4.04 10.75 -9.48
CA PRO A 385 2.85 10.11 -10.02
C PRO A 385 1.68 10.17 -9.03
N PRO A 386 0.47 10.62 -9.43
CA PRO A 386 -0.69 10.70 -8.53
C PRO A 386 -1.06 9.36 -7.88
N SER A 387 -0.81 8.23 -8.56
CA SER A 387 -1.05 6.88 -8.07
C SER A 387 0.02 6.35 -7.11
N MET A 388 1.11 7.10 -6.88
CA MET A 388 2.19 6.68 -5.99
C MET A 388 1.67 6.53 -4.56
N GLN A 389 1.87 5.33 -3.99
CA GLN A 389 1.39 4.96 -2.65
C GLN A 389 2.48 5.07 -1.58
N ARG A 390 3.77 4.93 -1.93
CA ARG A 390 4.89 4.84 -0.97
C ARG A 390 5.96 5.88 -1.26
N GLY A 391 6.90 6.06 -0.33
CA GLY A 391 8.06 6.95 -0.52
C GLY A 391 8.10 8.14 0.43
N VAL A 392 7.69 7.94 1.69
CA VAL A 392 7.60 9.00 2.72
C VAL A 392 8.84 9.89 2.75
N GLU A 393 10.05 9.30 2.74
CA GLU A 393 11.30 10.05 2.80
C GLU A 393 11.51 10.94 1.56
N GLN A 394 11.20 10.43 0.38
CA GLN A 394 11.29 11.21 -0.86
C GLN A 394 10.28 12.36 -0.86
N VAL A 395 9.03 12.09 -0.44
CA VAL A 395 7.98 13.10 -0.35
C VAL A 395 8.38 14.18 0.66
N ARG A 396 8.82 13.80 1.87
CA ARG A 396 9.28 14.75 2.90
C ARG A 396 10.40 15.65 2.39
N ARG A 397 11.41 15.08 1.72
CA ARG A 397 12.51 15.86 1.12
C ARG A 397 12.00 16.86 0.08
N ARG A 398 11.11 16.43 -0.83
CA ARG A 398 10.56 17.32 -1.87
C ARG A 398 9.64 18.39 -1.30
N VAL A 399 8.82 18.07 -0.30
CA VAL A 399 7.97 19.02 0.42
C VAL A 399 8.81 20.07 1.15
N ALA A 400 9.88 19.66 1.84
CA ALA A 400 10.78 20.61 2.50
C ALA A 400 11.51 21.55 1.52
N ALA A 401 11.74 21.10 0.29
CA ALA A 401 12.35 21.89 -0.78
C ALA A 401 11.34 22.75 -1.56
N LEU A 402 10.04 22.48 -1.42
CA LEU A 402 8.99 23.14 -2.18
C LEU A 402 8.83 24.60 -1.73
N LYS A 403 8.99 25.53 -2.67
CA LYS A 403 8.82 26.97 -2.45
C LYS A 403 7.62 27.46 -3.23
N LEU A 404 6.51 27.71 -2.53
CA LEU A 404 5.29 28.26 -3.13
C LEU A 404 5.05 29.69 -2.66
N THR A 405 4.63 30.54 -3.59
CA THR A 405 4.09 31.87 -3.28
C THR A 405 2.62 31.77 -2.82
N ALA A 406 2.09 32.85 -2.26
CA ALA A 406 0.66 32.91 -1.90
C ALA A 406 -0.27 32.75 -3.12
N VAL A 407 0.19 33.16 -4.31
CA VAL A 407 -0.53 33.00 -5.58
C VAL A 407 -0.57 31.53 -5.97
N ASP A 408 0.56 30.82 -5.86
CA ASP A 408 0.64 29.38 -6.17
C ASP A 408 -0.28 28.57 -5.25
N VAL A 409 -0.26 28.85 -3.95
CA VAL A 409 -1.14 28.19 -2.98
C VAL A 409 -2.62 28.45 -3.29
N LYS A 410 -2.97 29.67 -3.70
CA LYS A 410 -4.36 29.99 -4.09
C LYS A 410 -4.77 29.23 -5.35
N ALA A 411 -3.93 29.19 -6.38
CA ALA A 411 -4.20 28.44 -7.61
C ALA A 411 -4.32 26.93 -7.35
N SER A 412 -3.46 26.40 -6.48
CA SER A 412 -3.52 25.01 -6.01
C SER A 412 -4.85 24.68 -5.32
N THR A 413 -5.26 25.54 -4.38
CA THR A 413 -6.52 25.39 -3.63
C THR A 413 -7.72 25.36 -4.59
N ALA A 414 -7.74 26.24 -5.61
CA ALA A 414 -8.80 26.25 -6.61
C ALA A 414 -8.86 24.97 -7.47
N ARG A 415 -7.71 24.35 -7.76
CA ARG A 415 -7.68 23.04 -8.45
C ARG A 415 -8.24 21.93 -7.57
N VAL A 416 -7.95 21.95 -6.28
CA VAL A 416 -8.53 21.02 -5.30
C VAL A 416 -10.05 21.19 -5.25
N GLU A 417 -10.56 22.43 -5.15
CA GLU A 417 -12.00 22.71 -5.18
C GLU A 417 -12.67 22.20 -6.46
N ALA A 418 -12.00 22.35 -7.62
CA ALA A 418 -12.51 21.84 -8.90
C ALA A 418 -12.59 20.30 -8.94
N ASP A 419 -11.68 19.58 -8.29
CA ASP A 419 -11.73 18.12 -8.13
C ASP A 419 -12.84 17.68 -7.15
N LEU A 420 -13.24 18.56 -6.23
CA LEU A 420 -14.27 18.29 -5.22
C LEU A 420 -15.70 18.59 -5.69
N ALA A 421 -15.87 19.51 -6.65
CA ALA A 421 -17.11 19.68 -7.40
C ALA A 421 -17.52 18.38 -8.11
#